data_AF-A0A2D6LH46-F1
#
_entry.id   AF-A0A2D6LH46-F1
#
_cell.length_a   1.000
_cell.length_b   1.000
_cell.length_c   1.000
_cell.angle_alpha   90.00
_cell.angle_beta   90.00
_cell.angle_gamma   90.00
#
_symmetry.space_group_name_H-M   'P 1'
#
loop_
_entity.id
_entity.type
_entity.pdbx_description
1 polymer ?
#
loop_
_entity_poly.entity_id
_entity_poly.type
_entity_poly.pdbx_seq_one_letter_code
_entity_poly.pdbx_strand_id
1 'polypeptide(L)'
;MQMNKKYVPLLFGLVPAIVLLLFLGSKLYTVSTGEEILLDTAPVDPRDLFRGDYVILSYSISTIDNETLGDMQFERQENIYASLSKKEKFWTVDSVSKTKPSLNENQVCLKGEIIQSRSNRVSATWGIESYFVPEGEGRPIERSRQNLSVIVVVDSSCNAIVKDLLINDTIVKFD
;
A
#
# COMPACT_ATOMS: atom_id res chain seq x y z
N MET A 1 0.12 -28.43 -35.46
CA MET A 1 -1.28 -28.20 -35.05
C MET A 1 -1.73 -26.88 -35.65
N GLN A 2 -2.29 -26.89 -36.87
CA GLN A 2 -2.73 -25.66 -37.55
C GLN A 2 -4.09 -25.25 -36.99
N MET A 3 -4.11 -24.19 -36.18
CA MET A 3 -5.35 -23.63 -35.64
C MET A 3 -6.21 -23.06 -36.77
N ASN A 4 -7.47 -23.51 -36.83
CA ASN A 4 -8.42 -23.07 -37.85
C ASN A 4 -8.68 -21.55 -37.72
N LYS A 5 -8.41 -20.79 -38.80
CA LYS A 5 -8.40 -19.30 -38.79
C LYS A 5 -9.74 -18.68 -38.35
N LYS A 6 -10.83 -19.45 -38.38
CA LYS A 6 -12.17 -19.03 -37.90
C LYS A 6 -12.22 -18.71 -36.40
N TYR A 7 -11.34 -19.29 -35.58
CA TYR A 7 -11.33 -19.06 -34.12
C TYR A 7 -10.40 -17.94 -33.67
N VAL A 8 -9.58 -17.39 -34.57
CA VAL A 8 -8.65 -16.29 -34.27
C VAL A 8 -9.35 -15.03 -33.72
N PRO A 9 -10.47 -14.54 -34.29
CA PRO A 9 -11.17 -13.38 -33.71
C PRO A 9 -11.84 -13.69 -32.36
N LEU A 10 -12.31 -14.92 -32.16
CA LEU A 10 -12.86 -15.37 -30.88
C LEU A 10 -11.77 -15.34 -29.79
N LEU A 11 -10.57 -15.84 -30.12
CA LEU A 11 -9.42 -15.82 -29.22
C LEU A 11 -9.01 -14.39 -28.84
N PHE A 12 -9.07 -13.46 -29.78
CA PHE A 12 -8.73 -12.06 -29.57
C PHE A 12 -9.71 -11.33 -28.64
N GLY A 13 -10.98 -11.77 -28.55
CA GLY A 13 -11.94 -11.26 -27.57
C GLY A 13 -11.88 -11.98 -26.22
N LEU A 14 -11.70 -13.30 -26.24
CA LEU A 14 -11.89 -14.14 -25.06
C LEU A 14 -10.65 -14.16 -24.14
N VAL A 15 -9.44 -14.11 -24.70
CA VAL A 15 -8.20 -14.03 -23.92
C VAL A 15 -8.13 -12.74 -23.08
N PRO A 16 -8.27 -11.52 -23.63
CA PRO A 16 -8.23 -10.32 -22.81
C PRO A 16 -9.38 -10.25 -21.80
N ALA A 17 -10.56 -10.78 -22.13
CA ALA A 17 -11.67 -10.87 -21.17
C ALA A 17 -11.32 -11.78 -19.97
N ILE A 18 -10.69 -12.93 -20.20
CA ILE A 18 -10.19 -13.80 -19.12
C ILE A 18 -9.12 -13.08 -18.31
N VAL A 19 -8.16 -12.40 -18.95
CA VAL A 19 -7.10 -11.67 -18.24
C VAL A 19 -7.68 -10.56 -17.35
N LEU A 20 -8.67 -9.81 -17.84
CA LEU A 20 -9.38 -8.81 -17.05
C LEU A 20 -10.11 -9.44 -15.87
N LEU A 21 -10.86 -10.54 -16.09
CA LEU A 21 -11.56 -11.24 -15.01
C LEU A 21 -10.60 -11.77 -13.94
N LEU A 22 -9.42 -12.29 -14.33
CA LEU A 22 -8.39 -12.71 -13.38
C LEU A 22 -7.86 -11.54 -12.56
N PHE A 23 -7.66 -10.38 -13.18
CA PHE A 23 -7.19 -9.17 -12.51
C PHE A 23 -8.24 -8.57 -11.55
N LEU A 24 -9.51 -8.56 -11.94
CA LEU A 24 -10.61 -8.18 -11.06
C LEU A 24 -10.77 -9.17 -9.90
N GLY A 25 -10.66 -10.48 -10.18
CA GLY A 25 -10.77 -11.54 -9.19
C GLY A 25 -9.70 -11.44 -8.11
N SER A 26 -8.45 -11.13 -8.47
CA SER A 26 -7.39 -10.91 -7.48
C SER A 26 -7.67 -9.71 -6.59
N LYS A 27 -8.14 -8.58 -7.15
CA LYS A 27 -8.53 -7.39 -6.36
C LYS A 27 -9.69 -7.68 -5.40
N LEU A 28 -10.72 -8.38 -5.86
CA LEU A 28 -11.88 -8.73 -5.02
C LEU A 28 -11.48 -9.69 -3.88
N TYR A 29 -10.55 -10.61 -4.14
CA TYR A 29 -10.01 -11.49 -3.11
C TYR A 29 -9.27 -10.71 -2.03
N THR A 30 -8.42 -9.74 -2.41
CA THR A 30 -7.75 -8.84 -1.45
C THR A 30 -8.74 -8.09 -0.58
N VAL A 31 -9.79 -7.51 -1.17
CA VAL A 31 -10.81 -6.76 -0.43
C VAL A 31 -11.63 -7.65 0.50
N SER A 32 -11.97 -8.88 0.09
CA SER A 32 -12.84 -9.77 0.85
C SER A 32 -12.12 -10.58 1.93
N THR A 33 -10.83 -10.85 1.78
CA THR A 33 -10.06 -11.74 2.69
C THR A 33 -8.88 -11.05 3.35
N GLY A 34 -8.60 -9.80 2.98
CA GLY A 34 -7.52 -9.04 3.55
C GLY A 34 -7.82 -8.60 4.98
N GLU A 35 -6.76 -8.43 5.74
CA GLU A 35 -6.81 -7.90 7.10
C GLU A 35 -6.78 -6.37 7.06
N GLU A 36 -7.69 -5.75 7.82
CA GLU A 36 -7.75 -4.29 7.96
C GLU A 36 -6.74 -3.83 9.00
N ILE A 37 -5.75 -3.06 8.55
CA ILE A 37 -4.74 -2.45 9.39
C ILE A 37 -4.88 -0.93 9.39
N LEU A 38 -4.58 -0.32 10.53
CA LEU A 38 -4.55 1.13 10.68
C LEU A 38 -3.10 1.61 10.66
N LEU A 39 -2.76 2.41 9.65
CA LEU A 39 -1.44 3.01 9.50
C LEU A 39 -1.46 4.48 9.88
N ASP A 40 -0.40 4.89 10.57
CA ASP A 40 -0.15 6.28 10.89
C ASP A 40 0.54 6.99 9.71
N THR A 41 0.15 8.23 9.46
CA THR A 41 0.79 9.04 8.41
C THR A 41 1.82 9.97 9.03
N ALA A 42 2.95 10.11 8.33
CA ALA A 42 3.94 11.10 8.67
C ALA A 42 3.45 12.51 8.30
N PRO A 43 3.88 13.57 9.00
CA PRO A 43 3.51 14.94 8.65
C PRO A 43 4.01 15.30 7.25
N VAL A 44 3.11 15.71 6.36
CA VAL A 44 3.44 16.17 4.99
C VAL A 44 3.15 17.66 4.86
N ASP A 45 4.02 18.40 4.19
CA ASP A 45 3.81 19.84 3.91
C ASP A 45 2.50 20.02 3.11
N PRO A 46 1.57 20.89 3.55
CA PRO A 46 0.30 21.14 2.86
C PRO A 46 0.42 21.48 1.38
N ARG A 47 1.56 22.06 0.95
CA ARG A 47 1.78 22.45 -0.44
C ARG A 47 1.99 21.25 -1.37
N ASP A 48 2.44 20.11 -0.84
CA ASP A 48 2.73 18.91 -1.63
C ASP A 48 1.53 17.95 -1.72
N LEU A 49 0.49 18.13 -0.89
CA LEU A 49 -0.67 17.26 -0.83
C LEU A 49 -1.65 17.44 -2.01
N PHE A 50 -1.60 18.52 -2.80
CA PHE A 50 -2.63 18.84 -3.79
C PHE A 50 -2.08 19.19 -5.17
N ARG A 51 -1.52 18.19 -5.87
CA ARG A 51 -1.14 18.31 -7.29
C ARG A 51 -2.28 17.94 -8.28
N GLY A 52 -3.53 17.86 -7.80
CA GLY A 52 -4.74 17.48 -8.55
C GLY A 52 -5.12 16.01 -8.36
N ASP A 53 -6.43 15.71 -8.34
CA ASP A 53 -7.15 14.42 -8.20
C ASP A 53 -6.69 13.39 -7.13
N TYR A 54 -5.55 13.59 -6.47
CA TYR A 54 -5.03 12.71 -5.43
C TYR A 54 -4.18 13.47 -4.40
N VAL A 55 -4.09 12.90 -3.20
CA VAL A 55 -3.17 13.30 -2.14
C VAL A 55 -2.04 12.28 -2.02
N ILE A 56 -0.82 12.77 -1.78
CA ILE A 56 0.35 11.93 -1.53
C ILE A 56 0.46 11.68 -0.03
N LEU A 57 0.37 10.42 0.35
CA LEU A 57 0.50 9.94 1.71
C LEU A 57 1.95 9.57 1.98
N SER A 58 2.45 10.00 3.14
CA SER A 58 3.69 9.49 3.71
C SER A 58 3.35 8.72 4.97
N TYR A 59 3.97 7.56 5.17
CA TYR A 59 3.68 6.73 6.33
C TYR A 59 4.83 6.74 7.32
N SER A 60 4.51 6.66 8.62
CA SER A 60 5.52 6.50 9.67
C SER A 60 6.34 5.21 9.46
N ILE A 61 5.70 4.16 8.92
CA ILE A 61 6.35 2.88 8.56
C ILE A 61 7.29 2.95 7.34
N SER A 62 7.24 4.02 6.53
CA SER A 62 8.12 4.18 5.36
C SER A 62 9.55 4.49 5.74
N THR A 63 9.80 4.94 6.98
CA THR A 63 11.16 5.14 7.51
C THR A 63 11.53 3.95 8.37
N ILE A 64 12.52 3.18 7.93
CA ILE A 64 12.98 1.98 8.61
C ILE A 64 14.36 2.29 9.20
N ASP A 65 14.46 2.20 10.52
CA ASP A 65 15.69 2.44 11.26
C ASP A 65 16.59 1.18 11.27
N ASN A 66 17.88 1.38 11.53
CA ASN A 66 18.89 0.32 11.46
C ASN A 66 18.61 -0.85 12.41
N GLU A 67 17.97 -0.61 13.56
CA GLU A 67 17.62 -1.66 14.52
C GLU A 67 16.67 -2.71 13.91
N THR A 68 15.77 -2.28 13.01
CA THR A 68 14.80 -3.15 12.32
C THR A 68 15.40 -3.84 11.10
N LEU A 69 16.44 -3.23 10.50
CA LEU A 69 17.16 -3.78 9.34
C LEU A 69 18.16 -4.88 9.75
N GLY A 70 18.68 -4.82 10.99
CA GLY A 70 19.76 -5.69 11.43
C GLY A 70 21.02 -5.50 10.58
N ASP A 71 21.65 -6.60 10.17
CA ASP A 71 22.84 -6.58 9.30
C ASP A 71 22.50 -6.56 7.79
N MET A 72 21.21 -6.51 7.43
CA MET A 72 20.80 -6.58 6.03
C MET A 72 21.02 -5.25 5.33
N GLN A 73 21.70 -5.32 4.18
CA GLN A 73 21.84 -4.18 3.28
C GLN A 73 20.86 -4.29 2.12
N PHE A 74 20.24 -3.15 1.83
CA PHE A 74 19.29 -3.03 0.73
C PHE A 74 19.81 -2.05 -0.32
N GLU A 75 19.59 -2.43 -1.57
CA GLU A 75 19.86 -1.59 -2.72
C GLU A 75 18.64 -0.73 -3.08
N ARG A 76 18.88 0.33 -3.83
CA ARG A 76 17.79 1.15 -4.36
C ARG A 76 16.95 0.32 -5.33
N GLN A 77 15.63 0.50 -5.30
CA GLN A 77 14.65 -0.21 -6.14
C GLN A 77 14.55 -1.72 -5.83
N GLU A 78 15.10 -2.15 -4.70
CA GLU A 78 14.97 -3.53 -4.26
C GLU A 78 13.58 -3.78 -3.67
N ASN A 79 12.94 -4.89 -4.07
CA ASN A 79 11.67 -5.31 -3.49
C ASN A 79 11.90 -5.88 -2.08
N ILE A 80 11.05 -5.47 -1.14
CA ILE A 80 11.11 -5.90 0.24
C ILE A 80 9.75 -6.34 0.76
N TYR A 81 9.77 -7.07 1.86
CA TYR A 81 8.61 -7.44 2.65
C TYR A 81 8.83 -6.98 4.08
N ALA A 82 7.90 -6.20 4.61
CA ALA A 82 7.84 -5.87 6.02
C ALA A 82 6.86 -6.79 6.73
N SER A 83 7.21 -7.28 7.91
CA SER A 83 6.24 -7.83 8.85
C SER A 83 5.79 -6.72 9.80
N LEU A 84 4.49 -6.61 10.02
CA LEU A 84 3.91 -5.61 10.88
C LEU A 84 3.10 -6.29 11.98
N SER A 85 3.12 -5.69 13.17
CA SER A 85 2.19 -5.98 14.25
C SER A 85 1.56 -4.71 14.78
N LYS A 86 0.39 -4.86 15.40
CA LYS A 86 -0.31 -3.76 16.05
C LYS A 86 0.40 -3.37 17.34
N LYS A 87 0.94 -2.15 17.41
CA LYS A 87 1.48 -1.54 18.63
C LYS A 87 0.58 -0.38 19.03
N GLU A 88 -0.04 -0.52 20.20
CA GLU A 88 -1.08 0.39 20.68
C GLU A 88 -2.24 0.51 19.66
N LYS A 89 -2.31 1.63 18.94
CA LYS A 89 -3.35 1.95 17.97
C LYS A 89 -2.94 1.61 16.54
N PHE A 90 -1.67 1.76 16.19
CA PHE A 90 -1.18 1.69 14.82
C PHE A 90 -0.38 0.41 14.56
N TRP A 91 -0.36 -0.02 13.31
CA TRP A 91 0.52 -1.09 12.88
C TRP A 91 1.91 -0.54 12.57
N THR A 92 2.93 -1.21 13.10
CA THR A 92 4.33 -0.78 12.98
C THR A 92 5.18 -1.92 12.43
N VAL A 93 6.29 -1.58 11.78
CA VAL A 93 7.23 -2.57 11.24
C VAL A 93 7.96 -3.26 12.40
N ASP A 94 7.95 -4.59 12.38
CA ASP A 94 8.73 -5.43 13.30
C ASP A 94 10.03 -5.91 12.68
N SER A 95 10.00 -6.29 11.41
CA SER A 95 11.17 -6.72 10.66
C SER A 95 10.98 -6.54 9.16
N VAL A 96 12.09 -6.49 8.42
CA VAL A 96 12.11 -6.38 6.96
C VAL A 96 12.93 -7.51 6.36
N SER A 97 12.47 -8.09 5.26
CA SER A 97 13.13 -9.20 4.55
C SER A 97 13.05 -9.04 3.05
N LYS A 98 13.98 -9.69 2.33
CA LYS A 98 13.99 -9.73 0.84
C LYS A 98 12.99 -10.75 0.27
N THR A 99 12.58 -11.71 1.09
CA THR A 99 11.60 -12.75 0.74
C THR A 99 10.38 -12.64 1.64
N LYS A 100 9.23 -13.12 1.16
CA LYS A 100 7.99 -13.14 1.94
C LYS A 100 8.20 -13.86 3.28
N PRO A 101 7.93 -13.20 4.43
CA PRO A 101 8.15 -13.80 5.74
C PRO A 101 7.04 -14.79 6.09
N SER A 102 7.35 -15.74 6.98
CA SER A 102 6.34 -16.51 7.71
C SER A 102 5.80 -15.62 8.82
N LEU A 103 4.48 -15.44 8.86
CA LEU A 103 3.80 -14.58 9.82
C LEU A 103 3.41 -15.37 11.07
N ASN A 104 3.58 -14.75 12.24
CA ASN A 104 3.02 -15.24 13.49
C ASN A 104 1.54 -14.85 13.61
N GLU A 105 0.85 -15.38 14.64
CA GLU A 105 -0.49 -14.92 14.99
C GLU A 105 -0.48 -13.41 15.28
N ASN A 106 -1.39 -12.65 14.67
CA ASN A 106 -1.51 -11.17 14.75
C ASN A 106 -0.41 -10.38 14.02
N GLN A 107 0.24 -10.96 13.01
CA GLN A 107 1.11 -10.23 12.10
C GLN A 107 0.54 -10.20 10.68
N VAL A 108 0.76 -9.08 10.00
CA VAL A 108 0.52 -8.95 8.56
C VAL A 108 1.85 -8.73 7.84
N CYS A 109 1.90 -9.04 6.54
CA CYS A 109 3.04 -8.70 5.70
C CYS A 109 2.67 -7.59 4.71
N LEU A 110 3.59 -6.67 4.47
CA LEU A 110 3.43 -5.60 3.50
C LEU A 110 4.57 -5.65 2.49
N LYS A 111 4.25 -5.74 1.20
CA LYS A 111 5.24 -5.68 0.13
C LYS A 111 5.54 -4.22 -0.21
N GLY A 112 6.83 -3.92 -0.40
CA GLY A 112 7.28 -2.58 -0.75
C GLY A 112 8.54 -2.56 -1.62
N GLU A 113 9.03 -1.37 -1.90
CA GLU A 113 10.23 -1.09 -2.69
C GLU A 113 11.10 -0.05 -1.99
N ILE A 114 12.42 -0.26 -1.98
CA ILE A 114 13.36 0.70 -1.41
C ILE A 114 13.53 1.91 -2.32
N ILE A 115 13.24 3.10 -1.79
CA ILE A 115 13.42 4.38 -2.51
C ILE A 115 14.82 4.92 -2.29
N GLN A 116 15.30 4.86 -1.05
CA GLN A 116 16.59 5.37 -0.64
C GLN A 116 17.19 4.49 0.45
N SER A 117 18.48 4.20 0.30
CA SER A 117 19.29 3.49 1.30
C SER A 117 20.42 4.41 1.74
N ARG A 118 20.46 4.78 3.02
CA ARG A 118 21.56 5.51 3.66
C ARG A 118 22.13 4.64 4.78
N SER A 119 23.36 4.94 5.20
CA SER A 119 24.15 4.13 6.13
C SER A 119 23.47 3.75 7.45
N ASN A 120 22.42 4.46 7.87
CA ASN A 120 21.70 4.22 9.12
C ASN A 120 20.17 4.23 8.99
N ARG A 121 19.64 4.39 7.77
CA ARG A 121 18.21 4.56 7.54
C ARG A 121 17.86 4.21 6.11
N VAL A 122 16.80 3.43 5.96
CA VAL A 122 16.24 3.07 4.67
C VAL A 122 14.84 3.65 4.58
N SER A 123 14.48 4.16 3.40
CA SER A 123 13.10 4.56 3.10
C SER A 123 12.50 3.65 2.04
N ALA A 124 11.24 3.30 2.24
CA ALA A 124 10.49 2.41 1.38
C ALA A 124 9.11 2.97 1.01
N THR A 125 8.65 2.65 -0.19
CA THR A 125 7.24 2.74 -0.60
C THR A 125 6.56 1.39 -0.48
N TRP A 126 5.25 1.41 -0.29
CA TRP A 126 4.36 0.28 -0.06
C TRP A 126 3.26 0.16 -1.12
N GLY A 127 3.23 1.06 -2.11
CA GLY A 127 2.24 1.06 -3.19
C GLY A 127 0.88 1.64 -2.77
N ILE A 128 0.83 2.32 -1.62
CA ILE A 128 -0.37 2.92 -1.02
C ILE A 128 -0.18 4.41 -0.75
N GLU A 129 0.87 5.03 -1.28
CA GLU A 129 1.22 6.44 -1.09
C GLU A 129 0.25 7.42 -1.79
N SER A 130 -0.76 6.94 -2.50
CA SER A 130 -1.69 7.80 -3.24
C SER A 130 -3.13 7.51 -2.83
N TYR A 131 -3.87 8.56 -2.50
CA TYR A 131 -5.28 8.48 -2.17
C TYR A 131 -6.07 9.47 -3.03
N PHE A 132 -7.07 8.97 -3.76
CA PHE A 132 -7.88 9.78 -4.68
C PHE A 132 -8.84 10.67 -3.89
N VAL A 133 -8.89 11.95 -4.25
CA VAL A 133 -9.79 12.93 -3.63
C VAL A 133 -10.52 13.66 -4.75
N PRO A 134 -11.87 13.67 -4.75
CA PRO A 134 -12.63 14.44 -5.73
C PRO A 134 -12.26 15.92 -5.74
N GLU A 135 -12.36 16.54 -6.91
CA GLU A 135 -12.00 17.94 -7.08
C GLU A 135 -12.84 18.84 -6.14
N GLY A 136 -12.15 19.74 -5.42
CA GLY A 136 -12.79 20.65 -4.47
C GLY A 136 -13.02 20.08 -3.06
N GLU A 137 -12.82 18.77 -2.85
CA GLU A 137 -13.07 18.09 -1.58
C GLU A 137 -11.83 17.86 -0.72
N GLY A 138 -10.66 18.34 -1.15
CA GLY A 138 -9.41 18.24 -0.40
C GLY A 138 -9.31 19.13 0.85
N ARG A 139 -10.18 20.14 0.98
CA ARG A 139 -10.08 21.17 2.05
C ARG A 139 -10.09 20.63 3.48
N PRO A 140 -10.89 19.62 3.85
CA PRO A 140 -10.85 19.05 5.20
C PRO A 140 -9.48 18.44 5.52
N ILE A 141 -8.84 17.82 4.54
CA ILE A 141 -7.51 17.20 4.65
C ILE A 141 -6.43 18.29 4.79
N GLU A 142 -6.50 19.36 4.00
CA GLU A 142 -5.59 20.52 4.10
C GLU A 142 -5.57 21.17 5.50
N ARG A 143 -6.74 21.28 6.11
CA ARG A 143 -6.91 21.91 7.43
C ARG A 143 -6.42 20.99 8.54
N SER A 144 -6.60 19.69 8.35
CA SER A 144 -6.25 18.66 9.31
C SER A 144 -4.80 18.23 9.08
N ARG A 145 -3.88 19.17 9.32
CA ARG A 145 -2.41 19.02 9.13
C ARG A 145 -1.77 17.97 10.05
N GLN A 146 -2.54 17.44 10.99
CA GLN A 146 -2.12 16.50 12.03
C GLN A 146 -3.24 15.46 12.23
N ASN A 147 -2.89 14.29 12.76
CA ASN A 147 -3.80 13.18 13.06
C ASN A 147 -4.49 12.57 11.83
N LEU A 148 -3.74 12.50 10.72
CA LEU A 148 -4.15 11.72 9.56
C LEU A 148 -3.73 10.27 9.77
N SER A 149 -4.66 9.36 9.55
CA SER A 149 -4.40 7.92 9.56
C SER A 149 -5.18 7.24 8.44
N VAL A 150 -4.75 6.05 8.05
CA VAL A 150 -5.29 5.38 6.86
C VAL A 150 -5.62 3.94 7.21
N ILE A 151 -6.85 3.52 6.89
CA ILE A 151 -7.23 2.11 6.90
C ILE A 151 -6.76 1.48 5.61
N VAL A 152 -5.98 0.42 5.73
CA VAL A 152 -5.41 -0.34 4.62
C VAL A 152 -5.85 -1.78 4.75
N VAL A 153 -6.26 -2.39 3.64
CA VAL A 153 -6.58 -3.82 3.55
C VAL A 153 -5.37 -4.54 2.98
N VAL A 154 -4.87 -5.54 3.69
CA VAL A 154 -3.68 -6.31 3.31
C VAL A 154 -4.02 -7.77 3.10
N ASP A 155 -3.72 -8.31 1.91
CA ASP A 155 -3.98 -9.71 1.61
C ASP A 155 -2.87 -10.67 2.06
N SER A 156 -3.17 -11.97 1.98
CA SER A 156 -2.22 -13.03 2.29
C SER A 156 -0.97 -13.04 1.41
N SER A 157 -0.96 -12.34 0.27
CA SER A 157 0.18 -12.16 -0.64
C SER A 157 0.99 -10.88 -0.36
N CYS A 158 0.66 -10.18 0.72
CA CYS A 158 1.27 -8.93 1.17
C CYS A 158 0.97 -7.72 0.27
N ASN A 159 -0.06 -7.80 -0.58
CA ASN A 159 -0.51 -6.64 -1.35
C ASN A 159 -1.45 -5.81 -0.47
N ALA A 160 -1.36 -4.50 -0.62
CA ALA A 160 -2.16 -3.55 0.14
C ALA A 160 -3.00 -2.66 -0.77
N ILE A 161 -4.16 -2.27 -0.26
CA ILE A 161 -5.05 -1.30 -0.89
C ILE A 161 -5.53 -0.32 0.19
N VAL A 162 -5.50 0.99 -0.12
CA VAL A 162 -6.11 2.00 0.74
C VAL A 162 -7.62 1.85 0.71
N LYS A 163 -8.24 1.71 1.88
CA LYS A 163 -9.69 1.62 2.03
C LYS A 163 -10.29 2.99 2.36
N ASP A 164 -9.80 3.62 3.43
CA ASP A 164 -10.34 4.89 3.94
C ASP A 164 -9.24 5.78 4.54
N LEU A 165 -9.40 7.10 4.37
CA LEU A 165 -8.60 8.12 5.06
C LEU A 165 -9.36 8.62 6.29
N LEU A 166 -8.67 8.79 7.40
CA LEU A 166 -9.23 9.26 8.67
C LEU A 166 -8.58 10.58 9.09
N ILE A 167 -9.43 11.51 9.52
CA ILE A 167 -9.06 12.76 10.16
C ILE A 167 -9.55 12.69 11.60
N ASN A 168 -8.65 12.78 12.58
CA ASN A 168 -9.01 12.71 14.01
C ASN A 168 -9.92 11.50 14.31
N ASP A 169 -9.54 10.31 13.82
CA ASP A 169 -10.26 9.04 13.98
C ASP A 169 -11.64 8.96 13.33
N THR A 170 -11.98 9.94 12.50
CA THR A 170 -13.24 9.95 11.74
C THR A 170 -12.94 9.74 10.27
N ILE A 171 -13.65 8.79 9.64
CA ILE A 171 -13.55 8.53 8.21
C ILE A 171 -13.95 9.80 7.44
N VAL A 172 -13.07 10.22 6.54
CA VAL A 172 -13.36 11.30 5.60
C VAL A 172 -14.35 10.76 4.58
N LYS A 173 -15.52 11.39 4.51
CA LYS A 173 -16.51 11.13 3.47
C LYS A 173 -16.48 12.27 2.47
N PHE A 174 -16.54 11.88 1.21
CA PHE A 174 -16.70 12.80 0.09
C PHE A 174 -18.17 12.75 -0.35
N ASP A 175 -18.74 13.91 -0.66
CA ASP A 175 -20.19 14.11 -0.91
C ASP A 175 -20.57 13.99 -2.39
#